data_AF-A0A242M6V2-F1
#
_entry.id   AF-A0A242M6V2-F1
#
_cell.length_a   1.000
_cell.length_b   1.000
_cell.length_c   1.000
_cell.angle_alpha   90.00
_cell.angle_beta   90.00
_cell.angle_gamma   90.00
#
_symmetry.space_group_name_H-M   'P 1'
#
loop_
_entity.id
_entity.type
_entity.pdbx_description
1 polymer ?
#
loop_
_entity_poly.entity_id
_entity_poly.type
_entity_poly.pdbx_seq_one_letter_code
_entity_poly.pdbx_strand_id
1 'polypeptide(L)' 'MLTADELAAQLGVCATTIYQWGQSGFLRQHRYGNLHRCLFEPVGNVVLVKGQGGRYSSTAPTLNAVQSTTQGAI' A
#
# COMPACT_ATOMS: atom_id res chain seq x y z
N MET A 1 4.54 -10.26 -8.11
CA MET A 1 3.37 -9.36 -8.02
C MET A 1 2.37 -10.01 -7.08
N LEU A 2 1.64 -9.20 -6.29
CA LEU A 2 0.70 -9.66 -5.28
C LEU A 2 -0.73 -9.28 -5.65
N THR A 3 -1.70 -10.07 -5.19
CA THR A 3 -3.11 -9.70 -5.25
C THR A 3 -3.44 -8.62 -4.21
N ALA A 4 -4.63 -8.00 -4.35
CA ALA A 4 -5.10 -7.02 -3.37
C ALA A 4 -5.23 -7.63 -1.97
N ASP A 5 -5.67 -8.89 -1.85
CA ASP A 5 -5.81 -9.60 -0.58
C ASP A 5 -4.45 -9.91 0.08
N GLU A 6 -3.46 -10.36 -0.69
CA GLU A 6 -2.11 -10.61 -0.17
C GLU A 6 -1.45 -9.31 0.31
N LEU A 7 -1.60 -8.23 -0.45
CA LEU A 7 -1.04 -6.93 -0.08
C LEU A 7 -1.77 -6.32 1.13
N ALA A 8 -3.09 -6.53 1.21
CA ALA A 8 -3.91 -6.15 2.35
C ALA A 8 -3.47 -6.86 3.63
N ALA A 9 -3.21 -8.17 3.55
CA ALA A 9 -2.71 -8.95 4.68
C ALA A 9 -1.32 -8.47 5.14
N GLN A 10 -0.43 -8.11 4.21
CA GLN A 10 0.90 -7.57 4.55
C GLN A 10 0.82 -6.20 5.25
N LEU A 11 -0.11 -5.34 4.82
CA LEU A 11 -0.24 -3.98 5.33
C LEU A 11 -1.25 -3.85 6.48
N GLY A 12 -1.97 -4.92 6.82
CA GLY A 12 -3.02 -4.91 7.84
C GLY A 12 -4.22 -4.03 7.47
N VAL A 13 -4.55 -3.92 6.17
CA VAL A 13 -5.67 -3.10 5.66
C VAL A 13 -6.69 -3.95 4.91
N CYS A 14 -7.77 -3.33 4.48
CA CYS A 14 -8.79 -3.96 3.63
C CYS A 14 -8.31 -4.03 2.17
N ALA A 15 -8.67 -5.08 1.42
CA ALA A 15 -8.41 -5.16 -0.02
C ALA A 15 -9.01 -3.97 -0.80
N THR A 16 -10.14 -3.42 -0.35
CA THR A 16 -10.76 -2.22 -0.93
C THR A 16 -9.84 -0.99 -0.85
N THR A 17 -9.09 -0.84 0.24
CA THR A 17 -8.09 0.22 0.41
C THR A 17 -6.96 0.07 -0.61
N ILE A 18 -6.52 -1.15 -0.87
CA ILE A 18 -5.51 -1.44 -1.90
C ILE A 18 -5.99 -1.04 -3.29
N TYR A 19 -7.24 -1.37 -3.65
CA TYR A 19 -7.82 -0.94 -4.92
C TYR A 19 -7.93 0.58 -5.05
N GLN A 20 -8.35 1.28 -3.98
CA GLN A 20 -8.39 2.74 -3.96
C GLN A 20 -7.00 3.34 -4.19
N TRP A 21 -5.97 2.79 -3.55
CA TRP A 21 -4.58 3.22 -3.73
C TRP A 21 -4.02 2.89 -5.12
N GLY A 22 -4.42 1.78 -5.72
CA GLY A 22 -4.11 1.49 -7.12
C GLY A 22 -4.75 2.48 -8.09
N GLN A 23 -6.01 2.85 -7.84
CA GLN A 23 -6.74 3.81 -8.66
C GLN A 23 -6.23 5.24 -8.51
N SER A 24 -5.74 5.63 -7.33
CA SER A 24 -5.12 6.93 -7.09
C SER A 24 -3.67 7.03 -7.61
N GLY A 25 -3.09 5.92 -8.08
CA GLY A 25 -1.70 5.84 -8.53
C GLY A 25 -0.67 5.79 -7.39
N PHE A 26 -1.13 5.65 -6.15
CA PHE A 26 -0.27 5.52 -4.98
C PHE A 26 0.42 4.15 -4.92
N LEU A 27 -0.26 3.10 -5.38
CA LEU A 27 0.34 1.80 -5.64
C LEU A 27 0.47 1.56 -7.14
N ARG A 28 1.58 0.92 -7.55
CA ARG A 28 1.72 0.43 -8.91
C ARG A 28 0.84 -0.79 -9.10
N GLN A 29 -0.31 -0.56 -9.73
CA GLN A 29 -1.22 -1.61 -10.17
C GLN A 29 -0.94 -2.02 -11.62
N HIS A 30 -1.06 -3.31 -11.88
CA HIS A 30 -0.97 -3.94 -13.18
C HIS A 30 -2.27 -4.68 -13.42
N ARG A 31 -3.06 -4.22 -14.40
CA ARG A 31 -4.29 -4.90 -14.79
C ARG A 31 -3.93 -6.23 -15.44
N TYR A 32 -4.55 -7.32 -14.98
CA TYR A 32 -4.30 -8.65 -15.49
C TYR A 32 -5.60 -9.36 -15.86
N GLY A 33 -5.62 -9.92 -17.07
CA GLY A 33 -6.75 -10.66 -17.62
C GLY A 33 -7.97 -9.79 -17.95
N ASN A 34 -9.05 -10.45 -18.34
CA ASN A 34 -10.28 -9.81 -18.83
C ASN A 34 -11.33 -9.53 -17.73
N LEU A 35 -11.01 -9.80 -16.47
CA LEU A 35 -11.96 -9.77 -15.34
C LEU A 35 -11.70 -8.62 -14.36
N HIS A 36 -11.14 -7.51 -14.84
CA HIS A 36 -10.77 -6.35 -14.00
C HIS A 36 -9.90 -6.69 -12.78
N ARG A 37 -9.15 -7.80 -12.83
CA ARG A 37 -8.23 -8.15 -11.74
C ARG A 37 -7.00 -7.27 -11.86
N CYS A 38 -6.54 -6.79 -10.72
CA CYS A 38 -5.31 -6.00 -10.62
C CYS A 38 -4.33 -6.76 -9.73
N LEU A 39 -3.09 -6.84 -10.20
CA LEU A 39 -1.94 -7.26 -9.43
C LEU A 39 -1.15 -6.02 -9.04
N PHE A 40 -0.52 -6.06 -7.88
CA PHE A 40 0.20 -4.93 -7.30
C PHE A 40 1.68 -5.27 -7.15
N GLU A 41 2.53 -4.27 -7.32
CA GLU A 41 3.93 -4.41 -6.96
C GLU A 41 4.06 -4.56 -5.43
N PRO A 42 4.86 -5.52 -4.94
CA PRO A 42 5.08 -5.67 -3.51
C PRO A 42 5.80 -4.41 -2.99
N VAL A 43 5.23 -3.76 -1.97
CA VAL A 43 5.75 -2.49 -1.43
C VAL A 43 6.93 -2.65 -0.47
N GLY A 44 7.57 -3.82 -0.43
CA GLY A 44 8.65 -4.09 0.51
C GLY A 44 8.20 -3.93 1.97
N ASN A 45 9.16 -3.72 2.87
CA ASN A 45 8.87 -3.48 4.27
C ASN A 45 8.44 -2.02 4.45
N VAL A 46 7.16 -1.70 4.26
CA VAL A 46 6.59 -0.37 4.50
C VAL A 46 5.72 -0.41 5.75
N VAL A 47 5.79 0.65 6.56
CA VAL A 47 4.86 0.87 7.66
C VAL A 47 3.79 1.82 7.17
N LEU A 48 2.54 1.38 7.26
CA LEU A 48 1.40 2.24 7.08
C LEU A 48 1.26 3.16 8.29
N VAL A 49 1.47 4.45 8.06
CA VAL A 49 1.11 5.49 9.02
C VAL A 49 -0.35 5.85 8.77
N LYS A 50 -1.20 5.44 9.72
CA LYS A 50 -2.63 5.75 9.66
C LYS A 50 -2.82 7.27 9.69
N GLY A 51 -3.50 7.78 8.69
CA GLY A 51 -3.96 9.16 8.66
C GLY A 51 -5.02 9.43 9.73
N GLN A 52 -5.04 10.63 10.29
CA GLN A 52 -6.05 11.03 11.27
C GLN A 52 -7.28 11.59 10.55
N GLY A 53 -8.43 10.95 10.73
CA GLY A 53 -9.72 11.47 10.27
C GLY A 53 -10.25 12.51 11.27
N GLY A 54 -10.57 13.71 10.79
CA GLY A 54 -11.12 14.80 11.61
C GLY A 54 -12.12 15.63 10.82
N ARG A 55 -13.06 16.29 11.53
CA ARG A 55 -14.09 17.15 10.92
C ARG A 55 -13.52 18.43 10.30
N TYR A 56 -12.31 18.83 10.70
CA TYR A 56 -11.66 20.08 10.27
C TYR A 56 -10.29 19.87 9.62
N SER A 57 -9.64 18.73 9.85
CA SER A 57 -8.42 18.34 9.17
C SER A 57 -8.38 16.81 9.08
N SER A 58 -8.30 16.31 7.85
CA SER A 58 -8.09 14.90 7.55
C SER A 58 -6.69 14.75 6.97
N THR A 59 -5.81 14.06 7.69
CA THR A 59 -4.51 13.65 7.15
C THR A 59 -4.70 12.36 6.39
N ALA A 60 -4.32 12.31 5.12
CA ALA A 60 -4.35 11.08 4.36
C ALA A 60 -3.36 10.06 4.95
N PRO A 61 -3.68 8.76 4.96
CA PRO A 61 -2.71 7.73 5.34
C PRO A 61 -1.52 7.73 4.39
N THR A 62 -0.32 7.51 4.93
CA THR A 62 0.95 7.45 4.17
C THR A 62 1.64 6.11 4.40
N LEU A 63 2.22 5.55 3.33
CA LEU A 63 3.12 4.41 3.40
C LEU A 63 4.53 4.95 3.54
N ASN A 64 5.11 4.78 4.71
CA ASN A 64 6.51 5.07 4.92
C ASN A 64 7.28 3.78 4.64
N ALA A 65 8.17 3.80 3.64
CA ALA A 65 9.18 2.75 3.53
C ALA A 65 9.92 2.67 4.86
N VAL A 66 9.87 1.50 5.52
CA VAL A 66 10.83 1.21 6.56
C VAL A 66 12.14 1.21 5.83
N GLN A 67 12.95 2.24 6.07
CA GLN A 67 14.31 2.25 5.56
C GLN A 67 14.90 0.93 6.04
N SER A 68 15.30 0.06 5.11
CA SER A 68 16.18 -1.04 5.44
C SER A 68 17.40 -0.39 6.03
N THR A 69 17.45 -0.26 7.36
CA THR A 69 18.60 0.20 8.08
C THR A 69 19.60 -0.93 7.98
N THR A 70 20.22 -1.10 6.81
CA THR A 70 21.56 -1.63 6.72
C THR A 70 22.43 -0.52 7.32
N GLN A 71 22.42 -0.46 8.65
CA GLN A 71 23.50 0.14 9.42
C GLN A 71 24.68 -0.81 9.23
N GLY A 72 25.34 -0.65 8.08
CA GLY A 72 26.66 -1.22 7.87
C GLY A 72 27.58 -0.57 8.89
N ALA A 73 27.83 -1.28 9.99
CA ALA A 73 29.00 -1.03 10.79
C ALA A 73 30.23 -1.37 9.95
N ILE A 74 31.03 -0.37 9.61
CA ILE A 74 32.48 -0.48 9.38
C ILE A 74 33.18 0.68 10.08
#